data_AF-A0A654A814-F1
#
_entry.id   AF-A0A654A814-F1
#
_cell.length_a   1.000
_cell.length_b   1.000
_cell.length_c   1.000
_cell.angle_alpha   90.00
_cell.angle_beta   90.00
_cell.angle_gamma   90.00
#
_symmetry.space_group_name_H-M   'P 1'
#
loop_
_entity.id
_entity.type
_entity.pdbx_description
1 polymer ?
#
loop_
_entity_poly.entity_id
_entity_poly.type
_entity_poly.pdbx_seq_one_letter_code
_entity_poly.pdbx_strand_id
1 'polypeptide(L)'
;MISKWLFSGAFVFELGSWGALFQEMPIGAAALLFVSAHGISSVLLAAGVWLLLPNRYKFPLPWSPLFIFSLSFFVPVLGAIGVAIAVFPALYMPRTQKEQAWDAIGVPDLPFRPQERSRDLMFQDGGLQDVLRHAPSAQKRVSALFATRRMPSKDSIPILKLALRDPADDVRLLAYSMLDRQESEINHRIQVSLQQLADATGAHKAAVHATLARWYWELAYLGLAQGSVLEHVLKQAREHVNSALAQGAGDDSHLLAARISMEMGDLEGADQHLLDAQAAGIDLEKLLPFMAEIAFSRGDYTAIAQLLRQLPEDMLTRPPFAALARYWL
;
A
#
# COMPACT_ATOMS: atom_id res chain seq x y z
N MET A 1 36.05 -38.59 5.87
CA MET A 1 36.70 -39.80 6.42
C MET A 1 38.24 -39.75 6.32
N ILE A 2 38.81 -39.21 5.25
CA ILE A 2 40.27 -39.16 5.00
C ILE A 2 41.08 -38.45 6.10
N SER A 3 40.57 -37.33 6.64
CA SER A 3 41.29 -36.53 7.63
C SER A 3 41.56 -37.26 8.97
N LYS A 4 40.67 -38.16 9.41
CA LYS A 4 40.85 -38.92 10.66
C LYS A 4 42.06 -39.87 10.60
N TRP A 5 42.24 -40.53 9.46
CA TRP A 5 43.36 -41.44 9.23
C TRP A 5 44.71 -40.71 9.20
N LEU A 6 44.74 -39.49 8.68
CA LEU A 6 45.95 -38.66 8.66
C LEU A 6 46.38 -38.26 10.08
N PHE A 7 45.44 -37.84 10.93
CA PHE A 7 45.75 -37.49 12.33
C PHE A 7 46.13 -38.70 13.18
N SER A 8 45.41 -39.82 13.06
CA SER A 8 45.78 -41.06 13.76
C SER A 8 47.14 -41.59 13.28
N GLY A 9 47.41 -41.53 11.98
CA GLY A 9 48.70 -41.91 11.41
C GLY A 9 49.82 -41.01 11.92
N ALA A 10 49.64 -39.69 11.89
CA ALA A 10 50.61 -38.74 12.42
C ALA A 10 50.97 -39.06 13.88
N PHE A 11 49.96 -39.30 14.72
CA PHE A 11 50.16 -39.63 16.14
C PHE A 11 50.95 -40.93 16.34
N VAL A 12 50.62 -41.99 15.59
CA VAL A 12 51.32 -43.28 15.67
C VAL A 12 52.78 -43.14 15.23
N PHE A 13 53.05 -42.43 14.14
CA PHE A 13 54.42 -42.20 13.67
C PHE A 13 55.21 -41.30 14.63
N GLU A 14 54.58 -40.31 15.26
CA GLU A 14 55.22 -39.47 16.29
C GLU A 14 55.63 -40.32 17.50
N LEU A 15 54.71 -41.12 18.04
CA LEU A 15 55.01 -42.02 19.16
C LEU A 15 56.07 -43.06 18.79
N GLY A 16 55.99 -43.60 17.57
CA GLY A 16 56.97 -44.53 17.05
C GLY A 16 58.37 -43.92 16.94
N SER A 17 58.45 -42.64 16.55
CA SER A 17 59.72 -41.93 16.46
C SER A 17 60.41 -41.84 17.83
N TRP A 18 59.68 -41.44 18.87
CA TRP A 18 60.18 -41.40 20.24
C TRP A 18 60.50 -42.79 20.78
N GLY A 19 59.66 -43.78 20.47
CA GLY A 19 59.89 -45.18 20.83
C GLY A 19 61.21 -45.73 20.28
N ALA A 20 61.62 -45.30 19.07
CA ALA A 20 62.89 -45.71 18.46
C ALA A 20 64.13 -45.22 19.24
N LEU A 21 64.01 -44.11 19.99
CA LEU A 21 65.08 -43.60 20.85
C LEU A 21 65.25 -44.40 22.15
N PHE A 22 64.22 -45.14 22.58
CA PHE A 22 64.24 -45.96 23.79
C PHE A 22 64.65 -47.42 23.53
N GLN A 23 64.83 -47.82 22.27
CA GLN A 23 65.32 -49.15 21.92
C GLN A 23 66.85 -49.19 21.95
N GLU A 24 67.43 -50.32 22.34
CA GLU A 24 68.89 -50.56 22.33
C GLU A 24 69.41 -50.73 20.89
N MET A 25 69.42 -49.64 20.12
CA MET A 25 69.90 -49.57 18.74
C MET A 25 71.18 -48.73 18.63
N PRO A 26 72.01 -48.97 17.60
CA PRO A 26 73.10 -48.07 17.27
C PRO A 26 72.58 -46.64 17.05
N ILE A 27 73.27 -45.64 17.59
CA ILE A 27 72.85 -44.22 17.59
C ILE A 27 72.47 -43.73 16.19
N GLY A 28 73.23 -44.11 15.16
CA GLY A 28 72.94 -43.73 13.77
C GLY A 28 71.63 -44.33 13.23
N ALA A 29 71.32 -45.58 13.60
CA ALA A 29 70.08 -46.24 13.22
C ALA A 29 68.88 -45.65 13.97
N ALA A 30 69.02 -45.39 15.28
CA ALA A 30 68.00 -44.76 16.09
C ALA A 30 67.68 -43.34 15.60
N ALA A 31 68.70 -42.53 15.28
CA ALA A 31 68.52 -41.18 14.75
C ALA A 31 67.83 -41.19 13.37
N LEU A 32 68.21 -42.11 12.47
CA LEU A 32 67.59 -42.22 11.14
C LEU A 32 66.12 -42.65 11.25
N LEU A 33 65.81 -43.61 12.11
CA LEU A 33 64.43 -44.03 12.38
C LEU A 33 63.60 -42.91 13.01
N PHE A 34 64.17 -42.16 13.97
CA PHE A 34 63.52 -41.00 14.56
C PHE A 34 63.19 -39.94 13.51
N VAL A 35 64.17 -39.49 12.72
CA VAL A 35 63.98 -38.42 11.73
C VAL A 35 63.01 -38.83 10.63
N SER A 36 63.08 -40.08 10.16
CA SER A 36 62.16 -40.58 9.13
C SER A 36 60.73 -40.73 9.64
N ALA A 37 60.53 -41.31 10.83
CA ALA A 37 59.20 -41.44 11.43
C ALA A 37 58.59 -40.08 11.80
N HIS A 38 59.38 -39.17 12.40
CA HIS A 38 58.95 -37.81 12.71
C HIS A 38 58.66 -36.98 11.44
N GLY A 39 59.44 -37.20 10.37
CA GLY A 39 59.19 -36.61 9.05
C GLY A 39 57.85 -37.05 8.47
N ILE A 40 57.55 -38.35 8.49
CA ILE A 40 56.27 -38.90 8.03
C ILE A 40 55.11 -38.36 8.88
N SER A 41 55.28 -38.33 10.21
CA SER A 41 54.33 -37.72 11.15
C SER A 41 54.00 -36.27 10.77
N SER A 42 55.04 -35.47 10.55
CA SER A 42 54.91 -34.05 10.19
C SER A 42 54.22 -33.84 8.84
N VAL A 43 54.48 -34.68 7.82
CA VAL A 43 53.79 -34.63 6.53
C VAL A 43 52.31 -34.97 6.69
N LEU A 44 51.99 -36.03 7.43
CA LEU A 44 50.60 -36.46 7.66
C LEU A 44 49.81 -35.40 8.43
N LEU A 45 50.42 -34.77 9.44
CA LEU A 45 49.83 -33.67 10.19
C LEU A 45 49.58 -32.46 9.30
N ALA A 46 50.59 -32.03 8.52
CA ALA A 46 50.46 -30.90 7.61
C ALA A 46 49.37 -31.12 6.55
N ALA A 47 49.30 -32.32 5.96
CA ALA A 47 48.25 -32.68 5.02
C ALA A 47 46.85 -32.70 5.67
N GLY A 48 46.75 -33.28 6.88
CA GLY A 48 45.50 -33.34 7.64
C GLY A 48 44.94 -31.96 7.98
N VAL A 49 45.80 -31.05 8.44
CA VAL A 49 45.44 -29.66 8.75
C VAL A 49 45.12 -28.86 7.49
N TRP A 50 45.93 -28.97 6.44
CA TRP A 50 45.72 -28.26 5.18
C TRP A 50 44.39 -28.65 4.51
N LEU A 51 43.96 -29.92 4.62
CA LEU A 51 42.66 -30.37 4.14
C LEU A 51 41.48 -29.71 4.86
N LEU A 52 41.63 -29.45 6.17
CA LEU A 52 40.60 -28.83 7.02
C LEU A 52 40.54 -27.30 6.89
N LEU A 53 41.60 -26.66 6.40
CA LEU A 53 41.60 -25.20 6.25
C LEU A 53 40.57 -24.72 5.21
N PRO A 54 39.93 -23.56 5.40
CA PRO A 54 39.13 -22.90 4.36
C PRO A 54 39.96 -22.55 3.12
N ASN A 55 39.36 -22.54 1.92
CA ASN A 55 40.07 -22.29 0.65
C ASN A 55 40.94 -21.02 0.65
N ARG A 56 40.51 -19.95 1.32
CA ARG A 56 41.28 -18.71 1.50
C ARG A 56 42.65 -18.88 2.18
N TYR A 57 42.83 -19.90 3.01
CA TYR A 57 44.09 -20.19 3.71
C TYR A 57 44.90 -21.31 3.06
N LYS A 58 44.34 -22.00 2.05
CA LYS A 58 45.06 -23.03 1.28
C LYS A 58 46.03 -22.44 0.27
N PHE A 59 45.76 -21.21 -0.18
CA PHE A 59 46.49 -20.53 -1.26
C PHE A 59 47.21 -19.28 -0.74
N PRO A 60 48.37 -18.92 -1.32
CA PRO A 60 49.02 -19.57 -2.47
C PRO A 60 49.76 -20.86 -2.10
N LEU A 61 49.60 -21.90 -2.93
CA LEU A 61 50.45 -23.09 -2.88
C LEU A 61 51.85 -22.73 -3.42
N PRO A 62 52.93 -23.31 -2.87
CA PRO A 62 52.97 -24.38 -1.86
C PRO A 62 53.15 -23.90 -0.40
N TRP A 63 53.10 -22.59 -0.13
CA TRP A 63 53.57 -22.01 1.12
C TRP A 63 52.79 -22.42 2.37
N SER A 64 51.47 -22.53 2.26
CA SER A 64 50.58 -22.89 3.38
C SER A 64 50.89 -24.27 3.99
N PRO A 65 50.88 -25.39 3.24
CA PRO A 65 51.26 -26.69 3.78
C PRO A 65 52.75 -26.76 4.15
N LEU A 66 53.64 -26.04 3.44
CA LEU A 66 55.07 -26.00 3.75
C LEU A 66 55.35 -25.36 5.11
N PHE A 67 54.63 -24.29 5.46
CA PHE A 67 54.74 -23.64 6.76
C PHE A 67 54.32 -24.58 7.91
N ILE A 68 53.20 -25.27 7.75
CA ILE A 68 52.69 -26.22 8.76
C ILE A 68 53.67 -27.39 8.92
N PHE A 69 54.20 -27.91 7.82
CA PHE A 69 55.22 -28.96 7.85
C PHE A 69 56.50 -28.48 8.56
N SER A 70 57.01 -27.30 8.20
CA SER A 70 58.25 -26.76 8.77
C SER A 70 58.12 -26.56 10.29
N LEU A 71 57.00 -26.01 10.75
CA LEU A 71 56.75 -25.82 12.17
C LEU A 71 56.67 -27.16 12.92
N SER A 72 56.05 -28.18 12.31
CA SER A 72 55.88 -29.50 12.91
C SER A 72 57.19 -30.29 12.95
N PHE A 73 58.03 -30.17 11.91
CA PHE A 73 59.24 -30.96 11.73
C PHE A 73 60.47 -30.39 12.47
N PHE A 74 60.66 -29.07 12.47
CA PHE A 74 61.83 -28.46 13.11
C PHE A 74 61.66 -28.26 14.61
N VAL A 75 60.43 -28.38 15.13
CA VAL A 75 60.13 -28.28 16.55
C VAL A 75 59.34 -29.51 17.00
N PRO A 76 60.01 -30.65 17.26
CA PRO A 76 59.34 -31.88 17.66
C PRO A 76 58.46 -31.67 18.91
N VAL A 77 57.32 -32.36 18.97
CA VAL A 77 56.29 -32.24 20.03
C VAL A 77 55.61 -30.86 20.10
N LEU A 78 56.36 -29.78 20.34
CA LEU A 78 55.81 -28.43 20.51
C LEU A 78 55.20 -27.88 19.20
N GLY A 79 55.80 -28.19 18.06
CA GLY A 79 55.28 -27.80 16.74
C GLY A 79 53.91 -28.40 16.47
N ALA A 80 53.75 -29.71 16.72
CA ALA A 80 52.48 -30.41 16.54
C ALA A 80 51.39 -29.87 17.49
N ILE A 81 51.73 -29.66 18.76
CA ILE A 81 50.81 -29.09 19.76
C ILE A 81 50.43 -27.65 19.39
N GLY A 82 51.40 -26.83 18.97
CA GLY A 82 51.18 -25.44 18.56
C GLY A 82 50.24 -25.33 17.36
N VAL A 83 50.43 -26.19 16.35
CA VAL A 83 49.53 -26.27 15.18
C VAL A 83 48.12 -26.66 15.61
N ALA A 84 47.96 -27.65 16.49
CA ALA A 84 46.66 -28.06 16.97
C ALA A 84 45.94 -26.92 17.74
N ILE A 85 46.63 -26.29 18.69
CA ILE A 85 46.06 -25.20 19.49
C ILE A 85 45.73 -23.97 18.64
N ALA A 86 46.50 -23.68 17.58
CA ALA A 86 46.22 -22.54 16.71
C ALA A 86 45.03 -22.80 15.78
N VAL A 87 44.93 -24.01 15.21
CA VAL A 87 43.97 -24.29 14.13
C VAL A 87 42.60 -24.69 14.67
N PHE A 88 42.51 -25.54 15.69
CA PHE A 88 41.22 -26.05 16.16
C PHE A 88 40.29 -24.93 16.68
N PRO A 89 40.72 -24.00 17.55
CA PRO A 89 39.88 -22.87 17.97
C PRO A 89 39.48 -21.97 16.80
N ALA A 90 40.40 -21.74 15.84
CA ALA A 90 40.13 -20.92 14.67
C ALA A 90 39.09 -21.52 13.70
N LEU A 91 38.94 -22.86 13.70
CA LEU A 91 37.94 -23.56 12.89
C LEU A 91 36.57 -23.67 13.58
N TYR A 92 36.53 -23.80 14.91
CA TYR A 92 35.29 -24.06 15.65
C TYR A 92 34.66 -22.82 16.29
N MET A 93 35.39 -21.72 16.44
CA MET A 93 34.85 -20.51 17.06
C MET A 93 34.13 -19.64 16.01
N PRO A 94 32.85 -19.27 16.22
CA PRO A 94 32.12 -18.43 15.29
C PRO A 94 32.80 -17.06 15.18
N ARG A 95 33.30 -16.75 13.99
CA ARG A 95 33.85 -15.42 13.69
C ARG A 95 32.71 -14.43 13.63
N THR A 96 32.75 -13.41 14.48
CA THR A 96 31.92 -12.21 14.32
C THR A 96 32.30 -11.55 13.00
N GLN A 97 31.38 -11.55 12.04
CA GLN A 97 31.53 -10.71 10.87
C GLN A 97 31.45 -9.27 11.36
N LYS A 98 32.57 -8.55 11.30
CA LYS A 98 32.50 -7.09 11.40
C LYS A 98 31.64 -6.62 10.23
N GLU A 99 30.53 -5.95 10.52
CA GLU A 99 29.79 -5.21 9.50
C GLU A 99 30.78 -4.30 8.78
N GLN A 100 31.02 -4.59 7.50
CA GLN A 100 31.74 -3.66 6.65
C GLN A 100 30.83 -2.45 6.47
N ALA A 101 31.14 -1.36 7.16
CA ALA A 101 30.40 -0.10 7.07
C ALA A 101 30.46 0.54 5.67
N TRP A 102 31.33 0.02 4.79
CA TRP A 102 31.52 0.52 3.45
C TRP A 102 31.85 -0.63 2.50
N ASP A 103 30.98 -0.83 1.52
CA ASP A 103 31.18 -1.73 0.39
C ASP A 103 31.09 -0.86 -0.88
N ALA A 104 32.22 -0.71 -1.58
CA ALA A 104 32.31 0.11 -2.78
C ALA A 104 31.77 -0.69 -3.97
N ILE A 105 30.45 -0.77 -4.06
CA ILE A 105 29.77 -1.36 -5.22
C ILE A 105 29.96 -0.40 -6.40
N GLY A 106 30.42 -0.92 -7.54
CA GLY A 106 30.53 -0.14 -8.78
C GLY A 106 29.18 0.47 -9.16
N VAL A 107 29.20 1.65 -9.79
CA VAL A 107 27.96 2.34 -10.20
C VAL A 107 27.15 1.36 -11.08
N PRO A 108 25.95 0.94 -10.64
CA PRO A 108 25.12 0.04 -11.44
C PRO A 108 24.72 0.75 -12.74
N ASP A 109 24.50 -0.02 -13.80
CA ASP A 109 24.04 0.54 -15.07
C ASP A 109 22.74 1.34 -14.84
N LEU A 110 22.83 2.64 -15.04
CA LEU A 110 21.69 3.54 -14.92
C LEU A 110 20.76 3.32 -16.12
N PRO A 111 19.43 3.34 -15.92
CA PRO A 111 18.50 3.25 -17.04
C PRO A 111 18.76 4.39 -18.03
N PHE A 112 18.66 4.10 -19.33
CA PHE A 112 18.86 5.05 -20.44
C PHE A 112 17.93 6.28 -20.37
N ARG A 113 16.89 6.23 -19.53
CA ARG A 113 16.01 7.36 -19.22
C ARG A 113 15.90 7.54 -17.71
N PRO A 114 15.84 8.78 -17.22
CA PRO A 114 15.50 9.04 -15.82
C PRO A 114 14.17 8.36 -15.50
N GLN A 115 14.17 7.42 -14.55
CA GLN A 115 12.93 7.06 -13.89
C GLN A 115 12.57 8.28 -13.04
N GLU A 116 11.60 9.07 -13.49
CA GLU A 116 10.94 10.05 -12.65
C GLU A 116 10.48 9.28 -11.41
N ARG A 117 11.11 9.52 -10.24
CA ARG A 117 10.53 9.13 -8.98
C ARG A 117 9.14 9.73 -8.97
N SER A 118 8.14 8.89 -9.17
CA SER A 118 6.77 9.14 -8.74
C SER A 118 6.90 9.46 -7.26
N ARG A 119 7.02 10.76 -6.93
CA ARG A 119 6.64 11.24 -5.61
C ARG A 119 5.25 10.67 -5.45
N ASP A 120 5.09 9.80 -4.46
CA ASP A 120 3.80 9.21 -4.12
C ASP A 120 2.78 10.31 -4.28
N LEU A 121 1.94 10.15 -5.30
CA LEU A 121 0.87 11.08 -5.56
C LEU A 121 -0.07 10.88 -4.36
N MET A 122 0.19 11.61 -3.28
CA MET A 122 -0.85 11.93 -2.32
C MET A 122 -1.81 12.81 -3.09
N PHE A 123 -2.75 12.14 -3.74
CA PHE A 123 -3.82 12.72 -4.51
C PHE A 123 -4.73 13.47 -3.54
N GLN A 124 -4.37 14.72 -3.21
CA GLN A 124 -5.35 15.70 -2.73
C GLN A 124 -6.34 15.94 -3.88
N ASP A 125 -7.61 16.18 -3.58
CA ASP A 125 -8.74 16.11 -4.54
C ASP A 125 -8.55 16.91 -5.85
N GLY A 126 -7.71 17.96 -5.85
CA GLY A 126 -7.35 18.72 -7.06
C GLY A 126 -6.28 18.08 -7.96
N GLY A 127 -5.44 17.19 -7.42
CA GLY A 127 -4.27 16.64 -8.11
C GLY A 127 -4.62 15.74 -9.30
N LEU A 128 -5.77 15.03 -9.26
CA LEU A 128 -6.21 14.22 -10.40
C LEU A 128 -6.69 15.07 -11.58
N GLN A 129 -7.41 16.16 -11.30
CA GLN A 129 -7.84 17.08 -12.35
C GLN A 129 -6.64 17.73 -13.03
N ASP A 130 -5.61 18.09 -12.25
CA ASP A 130 -4.37 18.65 -12.78
C ASP A 130 -3.60 17.64 -13.63
N VAL A 131 -3.53 16.37 -13.21
CA VAL A 131 -2.93 15.30 -14.02
C VAL A 131 -3.68 15.13 -15.33
N LEU A 132 -5.02 15.13 -15.33
CA LEU A 132 -5.80 15.03 -16.56
C LEU A 132 -5.59 16.24 -17.49
N ARG A 133 -5.42 17.44 -16.95
CA ARG A 133 -5.23 18.66 -17.75
C ARG A 133 -3.81 18.81 -18.32
N HIS A 134 -2.79 18.42 -17.55
CA HIS A 134 -1.41 18.84 -17.83
C HIS A 134 -0.44 17.68 -18.07
N ALA A 135 -0.78 16.45 -17.69
CA ALA A 135 0.17 15.35 -17.87
C ALA A 135 0.34 15.04 -19.36
N PRO A 136 1.58 15.05 -19.90
CA PRO A 136 1.80 14.84 -21.34
C PRO A 136 1.52 13.40 -21.76
N SER A 137 1.71 12.44 -20.86
CA SER A 137 1.49 11.01 -21.12
C SER A 137 0.03 10.63 -20.97
N ALA A 138 -0.58 10.12 -22.05
CA ALA A 138 -1.92 9.53 -22.01
C ALA A 138 -2.01 8.39 -20.99
N GLN A 139 -0.96 7.57 -20.85
CA GLN A 139 -0.92 6.48 -19.88
C GLN A 139 -1.04 6.98 -18.43
N LYS A 140 -0.38 8.09 -18.08
CA LYS A 140 -0.52 8.71 -16.74
C LYS A 140 -1.95 9.20 -16.50
N ARG A 141 -2.61 9.75 -17.53
CA ARG A 141 -4.01 10.20 -17.45
C ARG A 141 -4.98 9.01 -17.31
N VAL A 142 -4.75 7.91 -18.03
CA VAL A 142 -5.47 6.65 -17.83
C VAL A 142 -5.29 6.11 -16.40
N SER A 143 -4.07 6.12 -15.87
CA SER A 143 -3.82 5.72 -14.48
C SER A 143 -4.56 6.62 -13.48
N ALA A 144 -4.67 7.92 -13.76
CA ALA A 144 -5.46 8.85 -12.97
C ALA A 144 -6.96 8.47 -13.00
N LEU A 145 -7.52 8.11 -14.16
CA LEU A 145 -8.90 7.61 -14.24
C LEU A 145 -9.11 6.36 -13.39
N PHE A 146 -8.17 5.42 -13.37
CA PHE A 146 -8.31 4.24 -12.51
C PHE A 146 -8.30 4.57 -11.01
N ALA A 147 -7.56 5.61 -10.60
CA ALA A 147 -7.55 6.05 -9.22
C ALA A 147 -8.91 6.62 -8.76
N THR A 148 -9.74 7.14 -9.68
CA THR A 148 -11.08 7.64 -9.33
C THR A 148 -12.03 6.53 -8.87
N ARG A 149 -11.75 5.26 -9.17
CA ARG A 149 -12.60 4.11 -8.77
C ARG A 149 -12.77 3.94 -7.26
N ARG A 150 -11.85 4.49 -6.47
CA ARG A 150 -11.90 4.42 -5.00
C ARG A 150 -12.49 5.68 -4.37
N MET A 151 -12.77 6.70 -5.19
CA MET A 151 -13.34 7.96 -4.73
C MET A 151 -14.86 7.85 -4.66
N PRO A 152 -15.54 8.65 -3.81
CA PRO A 152 -16.98 8.81 -3.87
C PRO A 152 -17.44 9.24 -5.27
N SER A 153 -18.63 8.81 -5.69
CA SER A 153 -19.18 9.14 -7.02
C SER A 153 -19.29 10.65 -7.24
N LYS A 154 -19.66 11.40 -6.19
CA LYS A 154 -19.79 12.87 -6.25
C LYS A 154 -18.49 13.58 -6.63
N ASP A 155 -17.35 13.03 -6.24
CA ASP A 155 -16.03 13.61 -6.49
C ASP A 155 -15.40 13.06 -7.78
N SER A 156 -15.65 11.78 -8.10
CA SER A 156 -15.11 11.14 -9.30
C SER A 156 -15.80 11.55 -10.60
N ILE A 157 -17.13 11.72 -10.60
CA ILE A 157 -17.89 12.05 -11.84
C ILE A 157 -17.41 13.35 -12.50
N PRO A 158 -17.18 14.46 -11.78
CA PRO A 158 -16.61 15.66 -12.38
C PRO A 158 -15.25 15.42 -13.08
N ILE A 159 -14.40 14.58 -12.48
CA ILE A 159 -13.10 14.19 -13.03
C ILE A 159 -13.28 13.37 -14.32
N LEU A 160 -14.20 12.40 -14.30
CA LEU A 160 -14.52 11.59 -15.48
C LEU A 160 -15.10 12.45 -16.63
N LYS A 161 -16.01 13.39 -16.30
CA LYS A 161 -16.58 14.33 -17.29
C LYS A 161 -15.52 15.22 -17.92
N LEU A 162 -14.53 15.66 -17.14
CA LEU A 162 -13.39 16.43 -17.67
C LEU A 162 -12.61 15.60 -18.70
N ALA A 163 -12.40 14.31 -18.44
CA ALA A 163 -11.67 13.40 -19.32
C ALA A 163 -12.41 13.07 -20.63
N LEU A 164 -13.71 13.32 -20.75
CA LEU A 164 -14.45 13.17 -22.02
C LEU A 164 -13.92 14.09 -23.13
N ARG A 165 -13.22 15.18 -22.77
CA ARG A 165 -12.63 16.14 -23.71
C ARG A 165 -11.13 15.91 -23.93
N ASP A 166 -10.57 14.81 -23.42
CA ASP A 166 -9.15 14.52 -23.57
C ASP A 166 -8.75 14.36 -25.05
N PRO A 167 -7.55 14.80 -25.47
CA PRO A 167 -7.10 14.61 -26.85
C PRO A 167 -6.84 13.15 -27.23
N ALA A 168 -6.58 12.25 -26.26
CA ALA A 168 -6.32 10.84 -26.52
C ALA A 168 -7.61 10.00 -26.45
N ASP A 169 -7.84 9.17 -27.48
CA ASP A 169 -9.04 8.34 -27.59
C ASP A 169 -9.21 7.38 -26.41
N ASP A 170 -8.14 6.69 -26.00
CA ASP A 170 -8.20 5.71 -24.90
C ASP A 170 -8.68 6.33 -23.58
N VAL A 171 -8.26 7.58 -23.30
CA VAL A 171 -8.67 8.31 -22.09
C VAL A 171 -10.16 8.63 -22.17
N ARG A 172 -10.63 9.15 -23.32
CA ARG A 172 -12.05 9.48 -23.52
C ARG A 172 -12.95 8.25 -23.44
N LEU A 173 -12.56 7.16 -24.10
CA LEU A 173 -13.33 5.91 -24.13
C LEU A 173 -13.40 5.28 -22.74
N LEU A 174 -12.29 5.29 -21.99
CA LEU A 174 -12.30 4.81 -20.62
C LEU A 174 -13.24 5.67 -19.75
N ALA A 175 -13.13 6.99 -19.83
CA ALA A 175 -14.02 7.89 -19.09
C ALA A 175 -15.50 7.68 -19.43
N TYR A 176 -15.82 7.51 -20.73
CA TYR A 176 -17.17 7.20 -21.20
C TYR A 176 -17.68 5.90 -20.58
N SER A 177 -16.91 4.81 -20.69
CA SER A 177 -17.34 3.50 -20.15
C SER A 177 -17.51 3.51 -18.63
N MET A 178 -16.71 4.30 -17.90
CA MET A 178 -16.83 4.43 -16.46
C MET A 178 -18.08 5.23 -16.04
N LEU A 179 -18.40 6.30 -16.77
CA LEU A 179 -19.63 7.07 -16.54
C LEU A 179 -20.88 6.26 -16.89
N ASP A 180 -20.87 5.63 -18.07
CA ASP A 180 -21.96 4.78 -18.55
C ASP A 180 -22.25 3.63 -17.58
N ARG A 181 -21.20 3.04 -17.00
CA ARG A 181 -21.34 2.03 -15.95
C ARG A 181 -22.06 2.57 -14.71
N GLN A 182 -21.66 3.74 -14.22
CA GLN A 182 -22.28 4.34 -13.03
C GLN A 182 -23.76 4.68 -13.28
N GLU A 183 -24.07 5.24 -14.45
CA GLU A 183 -25.44 5.54 -14.85
C GLU A 183 -26.28 4.26 -14.99
N SER A 184 -25.75 3.25 -15.68
CA SER A 184 -26.41 1.95 -15.88
C SER A 184 -26.68 1.22 -14.56
N GLU A 185 -25.76 1.30 -13.59
CA GLU A 185 -25.96 0.70 -12.26
C GLU A 185 -27.13 1.36 -11.52
N ILE A 186 -27.31 2.68 -11.62
CA ILE A 186 -28.45 3.39 -11.02
C ILE A 186 -29.75 3.06 -11.77
N ASN A 187 -29.73 3.11 -13.11
CA ASN A 187 -30.89 2.78 -13.94
C ASN A 187 -31.38 1.35 -13.71
N HIS A 188 -30.46 0.40 -13.50
CA HIS A 188 -30.82 -0.96 -13.14
C HIS A 188 -31.54 -1.04 -11.79
N ARG A 189 -31.08 -0.29 -10.78
CA ARG A 189 -31.76 -0.22 -9.47
C ARG A 189 -33.15 0.39 -9.58
N ILE A 190 -33.31 1.43 -10.39
CA ILE A 190 -34.62 2.03 -10.70
C ILE A 190 -35.54 0.96 -11.31
N GLN A 191 -35.07 0.23 -12.31
CA GLN A 191 -35.86 -0.80 -12.98
C GLN A 191 -36.31 -1.91 -12.00
N VAL A 192 -35.41 -2.39 -11.16
CA VAL A 192 -35.73 -3.40 -10.12
C VAL A 192 -36.75 -2.86 -9.12
N SER A 193 -36.60 -1.61 -8.65
CA SER A 193 -37.56 -1.01 -7.72
C SER A 193 -38.92 -0.75 -8.38
N LEU A 194 -38.98 -0.42 -9.67
CA LEU A 194 -40.25 -0.29 -10.41
C LEU A 194 -40.98 -1.64 -10.51
N GLN A 195 -40.25 -2.74 -10.71
CA GLN A 195 -40.84 -4.09 -10.69
C GLN A 195 -41.40 -4.44 -9.32
N GLN A 196 -40.65 -4.15 -8.25
CA GLN A 196 -41.12 -4.36 -6.86
C GLN A 196 -42.38 -3.54 -6.54
N LEU A 197 -42.49 -2.34 -7.12
CA LEU A 197 -43.64 -1.46 -6.88
C LEU A 197 -44.96 -2.07 -7.38
N ALA A 198 -44.94 -2.90 -8.43
CA ALA A 198 -46.13 -3.49 -9.02
C ALA A 198 -46.91 -4.37 -8.03
N ASP A 199 -46.21 -5.11 -7.18
CA ASP A 199 -46.79 -6.04 -6.21
C ASP A 199 -46.84 -5.45 -4.79
N ALA A 200 -46.25 -4.27 -4.57
CA ALA A 200 -46.14 -3.68 -3.25
C ALA A 200 -47.46 -3.06 -2.76
N THR A 201 -47.76 -3.26 -1.47
CA THR A 201 -48.95 -2.71 -0.80
C THR A 201 -48.60 -2.08 0.55
N GLY A 202 -49.46 -1.15 1.00
CA GLY A 202 -49.33 -0.49 2.30
C GLY A 202 -47.95 0.13 2.55
N ALA A 203 -47.40 -0.11 3.75
CA ALA A 203 -46.10 0.43 4.15
C ALA A 203 -44.93 -0.01 3.24
N HIS A 204 -45.01 -1.21 2.64
CA HIS A 204 -43.98 -1.65 1.70
C HIS A 204 -43.99 -0.79 0.42
N LYS A 205 -45.18 -0.44 -0.08
CA LYS A 205 -45.33 0.45 -1.23
C LYS A 205 -44.73 1.83 -0.96
N ALA A 206 -44.95 2.38 0.25
CA ALA A 206 -44.33 3.64 0.68
C ALA A 206 -42.79 3.56 0.64
N ALA A 207 -42.21 2.48 1.16
CA ALA A 207 -40.77 2.27 1.17
C ALA A 207 -40.16 2.12 -0.24
N VAL A 208 -40.86 1.43 -1.15
CA VAL A 208 -40.43 1.30 -2.55
C VAL A 208 -40.47 2.65 -3.26
N HIS A 209 -41.51 3.46 -3.05
CA HIS A 209 -41.56 4.82 -3.56
C HIS A 209 -40.42 5.70 -3.01
N ALA A 210 -40.12 5.64 -1.71
CA ALA A 210 -39.00 6.38 -1.12
C ALA A 210 -37.65 5.95 -1.74
N THR A 211 -37.50 4.66 -2.04
CA THR A 211 -36.31 4.11 -2.70
C THR A 211 -36.18 4.61 -4.14
N LEU A 212 -37.28 4.60 -4.91
CA LEU A 212 -37.30 5.15 -6.27
C LEU A 212 -36.95 6.63 -6.28
N ALA A 213 -37.54 7.42 -5.38
CA ALA A 213 -37.23 8.84 -5.25
C ALA A 213 -35.74 9.08 -5.01
N ARG A 214 -35.11 8.25 -4.16
CA ARG A 214 -33.68 8.33 -3.87
C ARG A 214 -32.81 8.00 -5.08
N TRP A 215 -33.16 6.99 -5.88
CA TRP A 215 -32.38 6.65 -7.08
C TRP A 215 -32.50 7.69 -8.19
N TYR A 216 -33.70 8.23 -8.42
CA TYR A 216 -33.87 9.33 -9.36
C TYR A 216 -33.12 10.58 -8.86
N TRP A 217 -33.23 10.93 -7.57
CA TRP A 217 -32.46 12.02 -7.00
C TRP A 217 -30.95 11.81 -7.16
N GLU A 218 -30.44 10.59 -7.00
CA GLU A 218 -29.01 10.29 -7.15
C GLU A 218 -28.50 10.62 -8.56
N LEU A 219 -29.28 10.34 -9.61
CA LEU A 219 -28.92 10.71 -10.99
C LEU A 219 -28.74 12.23 -11.14
N ALA A 220 -29.63 13.01 -10.53
CA ALA A 220 -29.56 14.47 -10.52
C ALA A 220 -28.40 14.98 -9.66
N TYR A 221 -28.30 14.50 -8.42
CA TYR A 221 -27.30 14.91 -7.45
C TYR A 221 -25.86 14.64 -7.90
N LEU A 222 -25.62 13.51 -8.57
CA LEU A 222 -24.33 13.16 -9.16
C LEU A 222 -24.07 13.90 -10.49
N GLY A 223 -25.08 14.55 -11.06
CA GLY A 223 -25.03 15.23 -12.34
C GLY A 223 -24.96 14.29 -13.54
N LEU A 224 -25.37 13.02 -13.40
CA LEU A 224 -25.42 12.09 -14.53
C LEU A 224 -26.53 12.48 -15.52
N ALA A 225 -27.65 13.01 -15.02
CA ALA A 225 -28.69 13.63 -15.83
C ALA A 225 -28.41 15.12 -16.11
N GLN A 226 -28.67 15.58 -17.34
CA GLN A 226 -28.50 16.98 -17.77
C GLN A 226 -29.63 17.41 -18.72
N GLY A 227 -29.91 18.71 -18.79
CA GLY A 227 -30.93 19.28 -19.69
C GLY A 227 -32.31 18.67 -19.45
N SER A 228 -33.01 18.30 -20.53
CA SER A 228 -34.36 17.71 -20.43
C SER A 228 -34.42 16.40 -19.65
N VAL A 229 -33.33 15.62 -19.62
CA VAL A 229 -33.25 14.40 -18.83
C VAL A 229 -33.23 14.72 -17.34
N LEU A 230 -32.54 15.79 -16.93
CA LEU A 230 -32.52 16.25 -15.54
C LEU A 230 -33.92 16.66 -15.08
N GLU A 231 -34.64 17.44 -15.90
CA GLU A 231 -36.02 17.85 -15.61
C GLU A 231 -36.95 16.64 -15.42
N HIS A 232 -36.83 15.65 -16.30
CA HIS A 232 -37.61 14.42 -16.20
C HIS A 232 -37.28 13.62 -14.92
N VAL A 233 -35.99 13.44 -14.63
CA VAL A 233 -35.51 12.71 -13.46
C VAL A 233 -35.96 13.38 -12.16
N LEU A 234 -35.85 14.71 -12.05
CA LEU A 234 -36.32 15.46 -10.89
C LEU A 234 -37.84 15.36 -10.73
N LYS A 235 -38.60 15.41 -11.83
CA LYS A 235 -40.04 15.19 -11.80
C LYS A 235 -40.40 13.79 -11.28
N GLN A 236 -39.71 12.75 -11.74
CA GLN A 236 -39.89 11.38 -11.24
C GLN A 236 -39.53 11.25 -9.76
N ALA A 237 -38.42 11.87 -9.33
CA ALA A 237 -38.02 11.90 -7.93
C ALA A 237 -39.11 12.54 -7.05
N ARG A 238 -39.67 13.68 -7.48
CA ARG A 238 -40.74 14.39 -6.78
C ARG A 238 -42.04 13.59 -6.72
N GLU A 239 -42.45 12.98 -7.82
CA GLU A 239 -43.67 12.14 -7.87
C GLU A 239 -43.58 10.97 -6.87
N HIS A 240 -42.43 10.31 -6.83
CA HIS A 240 -42.22 9.19 -5.92
C HIS A 240 -42.04 9.61 -4.46
N VAL A 241 -41.34 10.71 -4.17
CA VAL A 241 -41.20 11.16 -2.77
C VAL A 241 -42.55 11.60 -2.21
N ASN A 242 -43.37 12.30 -2.98
CA ASN A 242 -44.72 12.70 -2.58
C ASN A 242 -45.63 11.48 -2.38
N SER A 243 -45.52 10.48 -3.25
CA SER A 243 -46.27 9.21 -3.10
C SER A 243 -45.86 8.45 -1.85
N ALA A 244 -44.57 8.49 -1.48
CA ALA A 244 -44.06 7.88 -0.26
C ALA A 244 -44.59 8.61 0.99
N LEU A 245 -44.49 9.94 1.01
CA LEU A 245 -44.97 10.79 2.11
C LEU A 245 -46.48 10.65 2.32
N ALA A 246 -47.27 10.62 1.26
CA ALA A 246 -48.72 10.40 1.33
C ALA A 246 -49.11 9.05 1.96
N GLN A 247 -48.19 8.08 1.96
CA GLN A 247 -48.36 6.75 2.55
C GLN A 247 -47.63 6.60 3.90
N GLY A 248 -47.17 7.71 4.50
CA GLY A 248 -46.53 7.72 5.82
C GLY A 248 -45.07 7.27 5.81
N ALA A 249 -44.33 7.49 4.73
CA ALA A 249 -42.88 7.30 4.73
C ALA A 249 -42.20 8.22 5.77
N GLY A 250 -41.12 7.72 6.38
CA GLY A 250 -40.48 8.36 7.52
C GLY A 250 -39.74 9.66 7.22
N ASP A 251 -39.18 10.25 8.27
CA ASP A 251 -38.71 11.63 8.36
C ASP A 251 -37.68 12.01 7.27
N ASP A 252 -36.77 11.08 6.93
CA ASP A 252 -35.77 11.28 5.87
C ASP A 252 -36.38 11.56 4.49
N SER A 253 -37.63 11.15 4.23
CA SER A 253 -38.33 11.46 2.98
C SER A 253 -38.70 12.94 2.87
N HIS A 254 -38.97 13.63 3.97
CA HIS A 254 -39.22 15.08 3.96
C HIS A 254 -37.96 15.86 3.60
N LEU A 255 -36.80 15.49 4.16
CA LEU A 255 -35.53 16.12 3.78
C LEU A 255 -35.17 15.86 2.31
N LEU A 256 -35.43 14.64 1.81
CA LEU A 256 -35.25 14.34 0.39
C LEU A 256 -36.17 15.20 -0.49
N ALA A 257 -37.44 15.36 -0.10
CA ALA A 257 -38.39 16.19 -0.82
C ALA A 257 -37.94 17.66 -0.86
N ALA A 258 -37.45 18.20 0.26
CA ALA A 258 -36.89 19.56 0.31
C ALA A 258 -35.74 19.73 -0.70
N ARG A 259 -34.77 18.81 -0.71
CA ARG A 259 -33.63 18.86 -1.65
C ARG A 259 -34.06 18.77 -3.11
N ILE A 260 -35.03 17.91 -3.42
CA ILE A 260 -35.61 17.83 -4.77
C ILE A 260 -36.24 19.16 -5.16
N SER A 261 -37.06 19.77 -4.28
CA SER A 261 -37.71 21.05 -4.55
C SER A 261 -36.69 22.18 -4.73
N MET A 262 -35.60 22.20 -3.95
CA MET A 262 -34.50 23.16 -4.12
C MET A 262 -33.87 23.07 -5.51
N GLU A 263 -33.52 21.86 -5.97
CA GLU A 263 -32.91 21.65 -7.30
C GLU A 263 -33.88 22.00 -8.44
N MET A 264 -35.19 21.84 -8.20
CA MET A 264 -36.24 22.26 -9.14
C MET A 264 -36.52 23.77 -9.11
N GLY A 265 -35.91 24.54 -8.19
CA GLY A 265 -36.15 25.96 -7.99
C GLY A 265 -37.45 26.29 -7.24
N ASP A 266 -38.17 25.29 -6.73
CA ASP A 266 -39.36 25.45 -5.90
C ASP A 266 -38.96 25.71 -4.44
N LEU A 267 -38.52 26.93 -4.18
CA LEU A 267 -38.01 27.33 -2.86
C LEU A 267 -39.12 27.37 -1.79
N GLU A 268 -40.37 27.64 -2.16
CA GLU A 268 -41.50 27.64 -1.22
C GLU A 268 -41.84 26.22 -0.79
N GLY A 269 -41.93 25.29 -1.74
CA GLY A 269 -42.12 23.87 -1.44
C GLY A 269 -40.96 23.28 -0.64
N ALA A 270 -39.73 23.71 -0.93
CA ALA A 270 -38.55 23.28 -0.17
C ALA A 270 -38.63 23.68 1.31
N ASP A 271 -38.98 24.92 1.62
CA ASP A 271 -39.15 25.39 3.00
C ASP A 271 -40.23 24.61 3.75
N GLN A 272 -41.37 24.37 3.11
CA GLN A 272 -42.45 23.59 3.73
C GLN A 272 -41.96 22.18 4.08
N HIS A 273 -41.23 21.53 3.18
CA HIS A 273 -40.66 20.22 3.45
C HIS A 273 -39.59 20.22 4.54
N LEU A 274 -38.81 21.30 4.70
CA LEU A 274 -37.88 21.43 5.83
C LEU A 274 -38.62 21.61 7.16
N LEU A 275 -39.72 22.37 7.18
CA LEU A 275 -40.58 22.50 8.36
C LEU A 275 -41.22 21.16 8.73
N ASP A 276 -41.72 20.42 7.73
CA ASP A 276 -42.29 19.08 7.94
C ASP A 276 -41.21 18.10 8.44
N ALA A 277 -39.99 18.17 7.90
CA ALA A 277 -38.84 17.37 8.35
C ALA A 277 -38.50 17.65 9.81
N GLN A 278 -38.52 18.92 10.23
CA GLN A 278 -38.30 19.32 11.60
C GLN A 278 -39.42 18.80 12.52
N ALA A 279 -40.68 18.93 12.10
CA ALA A 279 -41.84 18.44 12.84
C ALA A 279 -41.85 16.91 12.98
N ALA A 280 -41.29 16.21 11.98
CA ALA A 280 -41.09 14.77 12.00
C ALA A 280 -39.92 14.33 12.91
N GLY A 281 -39.11 15.26 13.44
CA GLY A 281 -38.07 14.99 14.43
C GLY A 281 -36.64 14.98 13.88
N ILE A 282 -36.42 15.44 12.64
CA ILE A 282 -35.05 15.67 12.16
C ILE A 282 -34.43 16.84 12.94
N ASP A 283 -33.21 16.62 13.43
CA ASP A 283 -32.45 17.64 14.15
C ASP A 283 -32.27 18.91 13.32
N LEU A 284 -32.55 20.06 13.94
CA LEU A 284 -32.44 21.38 13.33
C LEU A 284 -31.02 21.62 12.78
N GLU A 285 -29.99 21.12 13.46
CA GLU A 285 -28.60 21.23 13.01
C GLU A 285 -28.37 20.68 11.60
N LYS A 286 -29.10 19.60 11.23
CA LYS A 286 -29.05 18.99 9.90
C LYS A 286 -29.77 19.82 8.85
N LEU A 287 -30.75 20.64 9.25
CA LEU A 287 -31.63 21.43 8.38
C LEU A 287 -31.06 22.83 8.10
N LEU A 288 -30.37 23.42 9.08
CA LEU A 288 -29.81 24.77 8.99
C LEU A 288 -28.99 25.06 7.72
N PRO A 289 -28.12 24.16 7.22
CA PRO A 289 -27.40 24.39 5.96
C PRO A 289 -28.34 24.56 4.75
N PHE A 290 -29.41 23.76 4.68
CA PHE A 290 -30.39 23.84 3.60
C PHE A 290 -31.25 25.10 3.71
N MET A 291 -31.63 25.49 4.93
CA MET A 291 -32.32 26.77 5.16
C MET A 291 -31.46 27.96 4.72
N ALA A 292 -30.16 27.92 5.01
CA ALA A 292 -29.23 28.96 4.59
C ALA A 292 -29.05 29.01 3.07
N GLU A 293 -29.05 27.84 2.41
CA GLU A 293 -29.01 27.74 0.94
C GLU A 293 -30.29 28.27 0.28
N ILE A 294 -31.46 28.03 0.88
CA ILE A 294 -32.73 28.63 0.42
C ILE A 294 -32.69 30.15 0.59
N ALA A 295 -32.24 30.65 1.75
CA ALA A 295 -32.08 32.09 1.99
C ALA A 295 -31.14 32.74 0.97
N PHE A 296 -30.00 32.11 0.68
CA PHE A 296 -29.07 32.55 -0.36
C PHE A 296 -29.74 32.62 -1.74
N SER A 297 -30.49 31.59 -2.11
CA SER A 297 -31.20 31.51 -3.40
C SER A 297 -32.30 32.57 -3.54
N ARG A 298 -32.91 32.99 -2.43
CA ARG A 298 -33.88 34.10 -2.38
C ARG A 298 -33.23 35.49 -2.33
N GLY A 299 -31.91 35.56 -2.14
CA GLY A 299 -31.20 36.82 -1.92
C GLY A 299 -31.35 37.40 -0.51
N ASP A 300 -31.88 36.64 0.45
CA ASP A 300 -31.92 37.04 1.86
C ASP A 300 -30.59 36.70 2.54
N TYR A 301 -29.57 37.50 2.24
CA TYR A 301 -28.24 37.32 2.81
C TYR A 301 -28.18 37.61 4.31
N THR A 302 -29.16 38.32 4.86
CA THR A 302 -29.21 38.65 6.30
C THR A 302 -29.54 37.43 7.15
N ALA A 303 -30.42 36.56 6.66
CA ALA A 303 -30.79 35.32 7.32
C ALA A 303 -29.63 34.31 7.38
N ILE A 304 -28.71 34.30 6.40
CA ILE A 304 -27.61 33.32 6.33
C ILE A 304 -26.75 33.35 7.60
N ALA A 305 -26.29 34.53 8.03
CA ALA A 305 -25.47 34.66 9.23
C ALA A 305 -26.23 34.21 10.49
N GLN A 306 -27.54 34.47 10.56
CA GLN A 306 -28.37 34.07 11.70
C GLN A 306 -28.54 32.55 11.77
N LEU A 307 -28.68 31.88 10.63
CA LEU A 307 -28.79 30.43 10.52
C LEU A 307 -27.44 29.75 10.83
N LEU A 308 -26.34 30.28 10.30
CA LEU A 308 -25.00 29.71 10.55
C LEU A 308 -24.58 29.82 12.02
N ARG A 309 -24.96 30.88 12.74
CA ARG A 309 -24.67 31.01 14.19
C ARG A 309 -25.39 29.97 15.07
N GLN A 310 -26.43 29.32 14.54
CA GLN A 310 -27.14 28.26 15.26
C GLN A 310 -26.46 26.90 15.10
N LEU A 311 -25.49 26.77 14.19
CA LEU A 311 -24.70 25.56 14.06
C LEU A 311 -23.72 25.41 15.23
N PRO A 312 -23.43 24.17 15.66
CA PRO A 312 -22.38 23.90 16.64
C PRO A 312 -21.01 24.47 16.22
N GLU A 313 -20.23 24.95 17.20
CA GLU A 313 -18.89 25.51 16.95
C GLU A 313 -17.96 24.49 16.29
N ASP A 314 -18.03 23.22 16.68
CA ASP A 314 -17.20 22.16 16.11
C ASP A 314 -17.51 21.94 14.62
N MET A 315 -18.77 22.05 14.22
CA MET A 315 -19.18 22.01 12.81
C MET A 315 -18.66 23.22 12.04
N LEU A 316 -18.74 24.42 12.62
CA LEU A 316 -18.25 25.66 12.00
C LEU A 316 -16.73 25.69 11.80
N THR A 317 -15.95 24.92 12.57
CA THR A 317 -14.48 24.85 12.38
C THR A 317 -14.02 23.83 11.34
N ARG A 318 -14.90 22.96 10.84
CA ARG A 318 -14.56 21.88 9.90
C ARG A 318 -15.02 22.19 8.47
N PRO A 319 -14.30 21.72 7.44
CA PRO A 319 -14.82 21.77 6.07
C PRO A 319 -16.14 20.97 5.94
N PRO A 320 -17.11 21.43 5.13
CA PRO A 320 -17.06 22.63 4.28
C PRO A 320 -17.43 23.94 5.01
N PHE A 321 -17.98 23.88 6.22
CA PHE A 321 -18.55 25.05 6.91
C PHE A 321 -17.50 26.07 7.40
N ALA A 322 -16.26 25.66 7.64
CA ALA A 322 -15.17 26.58 7.99
C ALA A 322 -14.95 27.71 6.98
N ALA A 323 -15.14 27.43 5.69
CA ALA A 323 -15.04 28.45 4.66
C ALA A 323 -16.26 29.40 4.69
N LEU A 324 -17.46 28.86 4.89
CA LEU A 324 -18.69 29.62 4.98
C LEU A 324 -18.69 30.54 6.21
N ALA A 325 -18.30 30.02 7.36
CA ALA A 325 -18.22 30.76 8.62
C ALA A 325 -17.31 31.98 8.49
N ARG A 326 -16.10 31.82 7.91
CA ARG A 326 -15.16 32.94 7.70
C ARG A 326 -15.68 34.06 6.80
N TYR A 327 -16.62 33.75 5.92
CA TYR A 327 -17.17 34.73 4.97
C TYR A 327 -18.43 35.41 5.51
N TRP A 328 -19.31 34.66 6.17
CA TRP A 328 -20.65 35.13 6.55
C TRP A 328 -20.79 35.55 8.03
N LEU A 329 -19.87 35.15 8.92
CA LEU A 329 -19.90 35.46 10.35
C LEU A 329 -18.83 36.49 10.75
#